data_AF-A0A351AWB0-F1
#
_entry.id   AF-A0A351AWB0-F1
#
_cell.length_a   1.000
_cell.length_b   1.000
_cell.length_c   1.000
_cell.angle_alpha   90.00
_cell.angle_beta   90.00
_cell.angle_gamma   90.00
#
_symmetry.space_group_name_H-M   'P 1'
#
loop_
_entity.id
_entity.type
_entity.pdbx_description
1 polymer ?
#
loop_
_entity_poly.entity_id
_entity_poly.type
_entity_poly.pdbx_seq_one_letter_code
_entity_poly.pdbx_strand_id
1 'polypeptide(L)'
;MRVNTIKKIIAAILAAVFCFGVLPPQSFFSTLSAVVKAANTDSLNEAYADGTSLMPIGPAFTVDTLLSWEPTNDPDSDYSRSVVPLAERYTGFTVNNYANPDAKLMVCSLANSKHDATNAQGQESFSSYAFNYWQYATSFVYWSGSKRGQVVVPTGEFTDAAHTNGVPVMGTIFFDWGGNSSVVENFVRNYRSVADKLIEVMEYYGFDGYFFNEETVVSSTVAGNLRSMIAYMRQQRPNMLIGWYDSILTDGSLSYQDAVNGYNSGWVSAGVNEFFMNYNWTTQKINTTVSTMQNLGKSQYEAFAGLDVQQNCMNTSFNSSYLLNNNKLKLSL
;
A
#
# COMPACT_ATOMS: atom_id res chain seq x y z
N MET A 1 13.83 22.70 2.07
CA MET A 1 14.48 24.03 2.22
C MET A 1 13.62 25.06 2.99
N ARG A 2 12.29 25.14 2.79
CA ARG A 2 11.40 26.10 3.48
C ARG A 2 11.26 25.88 5.00
N VAL A 3 11.20 24.64 5.47
CA VAL A 3 11.01 24.31 6.91
C VAL A 3 12.17 24.81 7.78
N ASN A 4 13.42 24.65 7.32
CA ASN A 4 14.60 25.18 8.03
C ASN A 4 14.62 26.70 8.09
N THR A 5 14.08 27.38 7.06
CA THR A 5 13.95 28.84 7.06
C THR A 5 12.90 29.29 8.07
N ILE A 6 11.76 28.60 8.16
CA ILE A 6 10.69 28.90 9.12
C ILE A 6 11.17 28.66 10.56
N LYS A 7 11.84 27.53 10.85
CA LYS A 7 12.42 27.25 12.18
C LYS A 7 13.45 28.32 12.61
N LYS A 8 14.29 28.79 11.67
CA LYS A 8 15.26 29.88 11.92
C LYS A 8 14.59 31.23 12.18
N ILE A 9 13.51 31.55 11.45
CA ILE A 9 12.72 32.77 11.65
C ILE A 9 12.03 32.74 13.03
N ILE A 10 11.44 31.61 13.41
CA ILE A 10 10.80 31.42 14.73
C ILE A 10 11.83 31.58 15.86
N ALA A 11 13.00 30.95 15.73
CA ALA A 11 14.07 31.07 16.72
C ALA A 11 14.58 32.52 16.85
N ALA A 12 14.72 33.25 15.74
CA ALA A 12 15.12 34.66 15.75
C ALA A 12 14.06 35.56 16.42
N ILE A 13 12.77 35.29 16.19
CA ILE A 13 11.69 36.07 16.81
C ILE A 13 11.59 35.78 18.32
N LEU A 14 11.72 34.51 18.73
CA LEU A 14 11.73 34.15 20.16
C LEU A 14 12.94 34.76 20.88
N ALA A 15 14.12 34.77 20.27
CA ALA A 15 15.30 35.44 20.81
C ALA A 15 15.07 36.96 20.98
N ALA A 16 14.42 37.62 20.01
CA ALA A 16 14.06 39.03 20.12
C ALA A 16 13.06 39.31 21.26
N VAL A 17 12.08 38.44 21.49
CA VAL A 17 11.13 38.58 22.61
C VAL A 17 11.85 38.49 23.96
N PHE A 18 12.82 37.57 24.12
CA PHE A 18 13.63 37.46 25.33
C PHE A 18 14.59 38.64 25.53
N CYS A 19 15.15 39.20 24.44
CA CYS A 19 16.09 40.32 24.52
C CYS A 19 15.42 41.68 24.75
N PHE A 20 14.19 41.89 24.27
CA PHE A 20 13.55 43.21 24.26
C PHE A 20 12.31 43.33 25.17
N GLY A 21 11.90 42.26 25.86
CA GLY A 21 10.86 42.31 26.89
C GLY A 21 9.44 42.65 26.39
N VAL A 22 9.21 42.58 25.07
CA VAL A 22 7.90 42.82 24.47
C VAL A 22 7.14 41.51 24.42
N LEU A 23 6.13 41.36 25.28
CA LEU A 23 5.21 40.21 25.25
C LEU A 23 4.36 40.26 23.97
N PRO A 24 4.42 39.25 23.09
CA PRO A 24 3.61 39.22 21.89
C PRO A 24 2.10 39.12 22.22
N PRO A 25 1.21 39.68 21.38
CA PRO A 25 -0.23 39.51 21.56
C PRO A 25 -0.63 38.03 21.40
N GLN A 26 -1.76 37.62 22.01
CA GLN A 26 -2.29 36.25 21.88
C GLN A 26 -2.44 35.78 20.42
N SER A 27 -2.74 36.69 19.49
CA SER A 27 -2.82 36.41 18.05
C SER A 27 -1.49 35.98 17.43
N PHE A 28 -0.36 36.41 17.99
CA PHE A 28 0.96 35.96 17.57
C PHE A 28 1.20 34.51 17.98
N PHE A 29 0.84 34.14 19.21
CA PHE A 29 0.98 32.77 19.69
C PHE A 29 0.04 31.79 18.99
N SER A 30 -1.18 32.21 18.64
CA SER A 30 -2.07 31.37 17.83
C SER A 30 -1.56 31.17 16.41
N THR A 31 -0.99 32.21 15.80
CA THR A 31 -0.36 32.12 14.47
C THR A 31 0.90 31.25 14.52
N LEU A 32 1.75 31.43 15.55
CA LEU A 32 2.94 30.62 15.74
C LEU A 32 2.58 29.14 16.00
N SER A 33 1.58 28.88 16.83
CA SER A 33 1.04 27.53 17.05
C SER A 33 0.52 26.93 15.75
N ALA A 34 -0.19 27.68 14.92
CA ALA A 34 -0.65 27.23 13.60
C ALA A 34 0.52 26.95 12.64
N VAL A 35 1.57 27.77 12.63
CA VAL A 35 2.77 27.59 11.79
C VAL A 35 3.61 26.39 12.26
N VAL A 36 3.78 26.22 13.57
CA VAL A 36 4.46 25.05 14.16
C VAL A 36 3.66 23.79 13.88
N LYS A 37 2.33 23.84 14.03
CA LYS A 37 1.45 22.72 13.69
C LYS A 37 1.50 22.38 12.20
N ALA A 38 1.50 23.37 11.32
CA ALA A 38 1.68 23.19 9.88
C ALA A 38 3.09 22.72 9.49
N ALA A 39 4.12 23.02 10.29
CA ALA A 39 5.47 22.49 10.09
C ALA A 39 5.65 21.08 10.66
N ASN A 40 4.85 20.70 11.66
CA ASN A 40 4.82 19.35 12.24
C ASN A 40 3.90 18.40 11.46
N THR A 41 2.90 18.88 10.71
CA THR A 41 2.06 18.04 9.84
C THR A 41 2.83 17.37 8.69
N ASP A 42 4.03 17.88 8.38
CA ASP A 42 4.94 17.27 7.40
C ASP A 42 5.95 16.30 8.06
N SER A 43 5.91 16.14 9.40
CA SER A 43 6.79 15.22 10.10
C SER A 43 6.37 13.77 9.84
N LEU A 44 7.33 12.94 9.40
CA LEU A 44 7.10 11.51 9.24
C LEU A 44 6.92 10.81 10.60
N ASN A 45 7.51 11.33 11.68
CA ASN A 45 7.29 10.87 13.05
C ASN A 45 7.11 12.08 13.98
N GLU A 46 5.86 12.45 14.25
CA GLU A 46 5.52 13.58 15.12
C GLU A 46 6.09 13.41 16.55
N ALA A 47 5.99 12.19 17.11
CA ALA A 47 6.45 11.91 18.47
C ALA A 47 7.97 12.06 18.60
N TYR A 48 8.72 11.64 17.59
CA TYR A 48 10.17 11.87 17.49
C TYR A 48 10.51 13.35 17.34
N ALA A 49 9.81 14.06 16.43
CA ALA A 49 10.03 15.48 16.21
C ALA A 49 9.75 16.33 17.47
N ASP A 50 8.77 15.92 18.27
CA ASP A 50 8.41 16.55 19.54
C ASP A 50 9.31 16.10 20.72
N GLY A 51 10.24 15.17 20.49
CA GLY A 51 11.16 14.63 21.51
C GLY A 51 10.46 13.79 22.59
N THR A 52 9.27 13.29 22.30
CA THR A 52 8.44 12.50 23.23
C THR A 52 8.67 10.99 23.10
N SER A 53 9.25 10.54 21.98
CA SER A 53 9.56 9.14 21.72
C SER A 53 10.80 9.00 20.85
N LEU A 54 11.57 7.93 21.04
CA LEU A 54 12.63 7.48 20.13
C LEU A 54 12.22 6.22 19.35
N MET A 55 10.98 5.77 19.53
CA MET A 55 10.48 4.56 18.87
C MET A 55 10.32 4.81 17.37
N PRO A 56 10.98 4.03 16.51
CA PRO A 56 10.77 4.14 15.08
C PRO A 56 9.40 3.59 14.70
N ILE A 57 8.69 4.25 13.80
CA ILE A 57 7.40 3.80 13.28
C ILE A 57 7.48 3.51 11.79
N GLY A 58 6.52 2.75 11.27
CA GLY A 58 6.50 2.42 9.85
C GLY A 58 6.35 3.67 8.98
N PRO A 59 6.86 3.67 7.73
CA PRO A 59 6.78 4.85 6.86
C PRO A 59 5.39 4.98 6.24
N ALA A 60 4.84 6.19 6.26
CA ALA A 60 3.63 6.53 5.52
C ALA A 60 3.74 7.93 4.92
N PHE A 61 3.18 8.11 3.73
CA PHE A 61 3.35 9.33 2.95
C PHE A 61 2.06 9.85 2.35
N THR A 62 1.84 11.16 2.50
CA THR A 62 1.02 11.93 1.54
C THR A 62 1.82 12.11 0.25
N VAL A 63 1.18 12.62 -0.81
CA VAL A 63 1.94 12.96 -2.03
C VAL A 63 3.04 13.99 -1.77
N ASP A 64 2.82 14.96 -0.88
CA ASP A 64 3.77 16.03 -0.61
C ASP A 64 4.97 15.52 0.22
N THR A 65 4.71 14.70 1.24
CA THR A 65 5.78 14.08 2.03
C THR A 65 6.54 13.03 1.23
N LEU A 66 5.87 12.29 0.34
CA LEU A 66 6.52 11.35 -0.60
C LEU A 66 7.49 12.08 -1.53
N LEU A 67 7.04 13.17 -2.17
CA LEU A 67 7.85 13.92 -3.14
C LEU A 67 9.04 14.64 -2.51
N SER A 68 9.00 14.86 -1.19
CA SER A 68 10.09 15.48 -0.44
C SER A 68 10.92 14.49 0.38
N TRP A 69 10.52 13.22 0.43
CA TRP A 69 11.21 12.19 1.20
C TRP A 69 12.60 11.91 0.65
N GLU A 70 13.55 11.84 1.56
CA GLU A 70 14.90 11.34 1.34
C GLU A 70 15.28 10.55 2.60
N PRO A 71 16.05 9.45 2.52
CA PRO A 71 16.47 8.72 3.71
C PRO A 71 17.07 9.61 4.80
N THR A 72 17.85 10.61 4.38
CA THR A 72 18.52 11.56 5.28
C THR A 72 17.59 12.52 6.02
N ASN A 73 16.32 12.65 5.60
CA ASN A 73 15.33 13.52 6.23
C ASN A 73 14.23 12.75 6.97
N ASP A 74 14.29 11.41 6.94
CA ASP A 74 13.41 10.52 7.68
C ASP A 74 14.20 9.88 8.83
N PRO A 75 13.91 10.25 10.10
CA PRO A 75 14.63 9.73 11.26
C PRO A 75 14.46 8.23 11.46
N ASP A 76 13.40 7.64 10.89
CA ASP A 76 13.04 6.24 11.08
C ASP A 76 13.43 5.37 9.87
N SER A 77 14.01 5.97 8.82
CA SER A 77 14.23 5.31 7.52
C SER A 77 15.06 4.03 7.62
N ASP A 78 16.11 4.02 8.45
CA ASP A 78 16.97 2.84 8.64
C ASP A 78 16.27 1.69 9.36
N TYR A 79 15.25 1.97 10.18
CA TYR A 79 14.61 0.97 11.03
C TYR A 79 13.54 0.16 10.31
N SER A 80 12.94 0.73 9.25
CA SER A 80 11.94 0.05 8.41
C SER A 80 12.53 -0.63 7.19
N ARG A 81 13.85 -0.49 6.96
CA ARG A 81 14.52 -1.06 5.80
C ARG A 81 14.76 -2.56 5.99
N SER A 82 14.28 -3.36 5.04
CA SER A 82 14.61 -4.78 4.97
C SER A 82 16.09 -4.99 4.68
N VAL A 83 16.68 -5.98 5.34
CA VAL A 83 18.08 -6.40 5.14
C VAL A 83 18.18 -7.81 4.57
N VAL A 84 17.04 -8.50 4.40
CA VAL A 84 16.98 -9.86 3.85
C VAL A 84 16.56 -9.79 2.38
N PRO A 85 17.39 -10.29 1.43
CA PRO A 85 16.98 -10.39 0.04
C PRO A 85 15.88 -11.45 -0.15
N LEU A 86 15.01 -11.24 -1.13
CA LEU A 86 13.98 -12.20 -1.50
C LEU A 86 14.60 -13.57 -1.88
N ALA A 87 14.30 -14.60 -1.09
CA ALA A 87 14.82 -15.95 -1.33
C ALA A 87 14.18 -16.58 -2.57
N GLU A 88 14.97 -17.37 -3.31
CA GLU A 88 14.42 -18.21 -4.38
C GLU A 88 13.60 -19.37 -3.80
N ARG A 89 12.54 -19.75 -4.52
CA ARG A 89 11.68 -20.88 -4.16
C ARG A 89 11.74 -21.98 -5.21
N TYR A 90 11.50 -23.20 -4.78
CA TYR A 90 11.25 -24.34 -5.66
C TYR A 90 9.86 -24.92 -5.39
N THR A 91 9.18 -25.38 -6.44
CA THR A 91 7.92 -26.10 -6.31
C THR A 91 8.20 -27.60 -6.27
N GLY A 92 7.94 -28.22 -5.12
CA GLY A 92 8.09 -29.66 -4.93
C GLY A 92 6.96 -30.48 -5.57
N PHE A 93 6.94 -31.78 -5.27
CA PHE A 93 5.88 -32.67 -5.73
C PHE A 93 4.51 -32.28 -5.16
N THR A 94 3.47 -32.40 -5.98
CA THR A 94 2.09 -32.22 -5.54
C THR A 94 1.69 -33.35 -4.59
N VAL A 95 1.53 -33.03 -3.30
CA VAL A 95 1.14 -34.01 -2.25
C VAL A 95 -0.37 -34.15 -2.06
N ASN A 96 -1.17 -33.26 -2.67
CA ASN A 96 -2.63 -33.29 -2.60
C ASN A 96 -3.23 -33.33 -4.02
N ASN A 97 -4.02 -34.37 -4.31
CA ASN A 97 -4.61 -34.59 -5.65
C ASN A 97 -5.52 -33.45 -6.13
N TYR A 98 -6.06 -32.65 -5.21
CA TYR A 98 -6.93 -31.50 -5.49
C TYR A 98 -6.17 -30.17 -5.56
N ALA A 99 -4.87 -30.16 -5.24
CA ALA A 99 -4.07 -28.97 -5.41
C ALA A 99 -3.86 -28.66 -6.90
N ASN A 100 -3.93 -27.37 -7.22
CA ASN A 100 -3.52 -26.84 -8.50
C ASN A 100 -2.22 -26.05 -8.31
N PRO A 101 -1.08 -26.50 -8.86
CA PRO A 101 0.20 -25.81 -8.70
C PRO A 101 0.24 -24.44 -9.38
N ASP A 102 -0.67 -24.15 -10.30
CA ASP A 102 -0.74 -22.85 -10.98
C ASP A 102 -1.56 -21.82 -10.19
N ALA A 103 -2.43 -22.27 -9.27
CA ALA A 103 -3.24 -21.37 -8.45
C ALA A 103 -2.40 -20.71 -7.37
N LYS A 104 -2.59 -19.39 -7.22
CA LYS A 104 -1.83 -18.55 -6.30
C LYS A 104 -2.67 -18.18 -5.08
N LEU A 105 -2.01 -17.68 -4.05
CA LEU A 105 -2.63 -17.12 -2.85
C LEU A 105 -2.05 -15.73 -2.56
N MET A 106 -2.89 -14.70 -2.58
CA MET A 106 -2.53 -13.36 -2.11
C MET A 106 -2.99 -13.21 -0.66
N VAL A 107 -2.08 -12.85 0.24
CA VAL A 107 -2.40 -12.68 1.66
C VAL A 107 -2.44 -11.19 2.00
N CYS A 108 -3.64 -10.64 2.15
CA CYS A 108 -3.84 -9.25 2.59
C CYS A 108 -4.01 -9.20 4.11
N SER A 109 -3.01 -8.69 4.83
CA SER A 109 -2.98 -8.78 6.29
C SER A 109 -2.73 -7.45 6.98
N LEU A 110 -3.54 -7.18 8.02
CA LEU A 110 -3.29 -6.14 9.03
C LEU A 110 -2.13 -6.56 9.95
N ALA A 111 -0.95 -6.71 9.35
CA ALA A 111 0.25 -7.27 9.96
C ALA A 111 0.65 -6.48 11.22
N ASN A 112 0.63 -5.15 11.09
CA ASN A 112 0.57 -4.23 12.22
C ASN A 112 -0.82 -3.59 12.29
N SER A 113 -1.57 -3.92 13.34
CA SER A 113 -2.94 -3.44 13.55
C SER A 113 -3.05 -1.91 13.69
N LYS A 114 -1.94 -1.22 14.01
CA LYS A 114 -1.85 0.24 14.15
C LYS A 114 -0.52 0.75 13.58
N HIS A 115 -0.39 0.79 12.26
CA HIS A 115 0.87 1.18 11.60
C HIS A 115 1.47 2.50 12.14
N ASP A 116 0.67 3.53 12.38
CA ASP A 116 1.14 4.83 12.92
C ASP A 116 1.61 4.81 14.39
N ALA A 117 1.37 3.71 15.12
CA ALA A 117 1.67 3.60 16.54
C ALA A 117 2.41 2.29 16.91
N THR A 118 2.84 1.53 15.90
CA THR A 118 3.58 0.29 16.10
C THR A 118 5.04 0.52 15.79
N ASN A 119 5.91 -0.07 16.61
CA ASN A 119 7.34 -0.05 16.37
C ASN A 119 7.68 -0.79 15.07
N ALA A 120 8.48 -0.16 14.21
CA ALA A 120 8.92 -0.69 12.92
C ALA A 120 9.89 -1.90 13.00
N GLN A 121 10.23 -2.35 14.20
CA GLN A 121 11.13 -3.51 14.42
C GLN A 121 10.51 -4.55 15.37
N GLY A 122 9.18 -4.56 15.45
CA GLY A 122 8.45 -5.43 16.35
C GLY A 122 8.28 -4.84 17.75
N GLN A 123 7.60 -5.60 18.61
CA GLN A 123 7.10 -5.13 19.90
C GLN A 123 7.47 -6.10 21.02
N GLU A 124 7.58 -5.58 22.24
CA GLU A 124 7.76 -6.36 23.48
C GLU A 124 6.44 -7.05 23.92
N SER A 125 5.79 -7.73 22.97
CA SER A 125 4.55 -8.48 23.18
C SER A 125 4.66 -9.83 22.48
N PHE A 126 4.39 -10.91 23.23
CA PHE A 126 4.32 -12.25 22.67
C PHE A 126 3.18 -12.40 21.66
N SER A 127 2.04 -11.74 21.91
CA SER A 127 0.91 -11.74 20.99
C SER A 127 1.22 -10.79 19.83
N SER A 128 1.55 -11.37 18.67
CA SER A 128 1.87 -10.68 17.42
C SER A 128 1.38 -11.52 16.22
N TYR A 129 1.29 -10.90 15.05
CA TYR A 129 0.97 -11.60 13.81
C TYR A 129 2.20 -12.35 13.28
N ALA A 130 2.59 -13.42 13.96
CA ALA A 130 3.73 -14.27 13.59
C ALA A 130 3.36 -15.27 12.48
N PHE A 131 3.03 -14.77 11.29
CA PHE A 131 2.63 -15.59 10.15
C PHE A 131 3.75 -16.57 9.75
N ASN A 132 3.38 -17.84 9.57
CA ASN A 132 4.32 -18.94 9.28
C ASN A 132 3.82 -19.91 8.21
N TYR A 133 2.82 -19.52 7.41
CA TYR A 133 2.26 -20.29 6.30
C TYR A 133 2.77 -19.79 4.92
N TRP A 134 3.99 -19.26 4.89
CA TRP A 134 4.62 -18.66 3.70
C TRP A 134 4.71 -19.59 2.50
N GLN A 135 4.82 -20.90 2.72
CA GLN A 135 4.90 -21.90 1.66
C GLN A 135 3.67 -21.96 0.76
N TYR A 136 2.53 -21.41 1.21
CA TYR A 136 1.31 -21.30 0.42
C TYR A 136 1.11 -19.91 -0.18
N ALA A 137 1.68 -18.88 0.44
CA ALA A 137 1.52 -17.50 -0.03
C ALA A 137 2.33 -17.27 -1.31
N THR A 138 1.69 -16.63 -2.30
CA THR A 138 2.36 -16.16 -3.50
C THR A 138 2.87 -14.73 -3.35
N SER A 139 2.07 -13.88 -2.71
CA SER A 139 2.42 -12.50 -2.37
C SER A 139 1.80 -12.14 -1.02
N PHE A 140 2.42 -11.19 -0.34
CA PHE A 140 1.95 -10.64 0.93
C PHE A 140 1.66 -9.16 0.77
N VAL A 141 0.40 -8.76 0.90
CA VAL A 141 0.02 -7.35 0.95
C VAL A 141 0.05 -6.92 2.40
N TYR A 142 0.98 -6.01 2.72
CA TYR A 142 1.01 -5.32 4.00
C TYR A 142 -0.19 -4.36 4.05
N TRP A 143 -1.34 -4.88 4.47
CA TRP A 143 -2.59 -4.15 4.48
C TRP A 143 -2.60 -3.23 5.70
N SER A 144 -2.64 -1.92 5.47
CA SER A 144 -2.77 -0.97 6.56
C SER A 144 -3.25 0.38 6.03
N GLY A 145 -3.70 1.23 6.95
CA GLY A 145 -4.05 2.61 6.69
C GLY A 145 -3.25 3.52 7.61
N SER A 146 -3.05 4.76 7.19
CA SER A 146 -2.34 5.77 7.97
C SER A 146 -3.08 7.10 7.94
N LYS A 147 -3.04 7.82 9.05
CA LYS A 147 -3.46 9.23 9.09
C LYS A 147 -2.39 10.16 8.53
N ARG A 148 -1.16 9.68 8.37
CA ARG A 148 -0.01 10.40 7.81
C ARG A 148 0.06 10.32 6.29
N GLY A 149 -0.77 9.51 5.63
CA GLY A 149 -0.96 9.56 4.19
C GLY A 149 -1.44 8.28 3.53
N GLN A 150 -1.52 8.34 2.20
CA GLN A 150 -2.13 7.33 1.33
C GLN A 150 -1.17 6.17 1.03
N VAL A 151 0.14 6.42 1.01
CA VAL A 151 1.16 5.40 0.74
C VAL A 151 1.64 4.84 2.06
N VAL A 152 1.36 3.57 2.32
CA VAL A 152 1.79 2.87 3.52
C VAL A 152 2.83 1.81 3.16
N VAL A 153 4.01 1.94 3.75
CA VAL A 153 5.17 1.09 3.47
C VAL A 153 5.25 -0.04 4.50
N PRO A 154 5.53 -1.29 4.08
CA PRO A 154 5.76 -2.39 5.02
C PRO A 154 6.96 -2.09 5.91
N THR A 155 6.87 -2.50 7.17
CA THR A 155 7.98 -2.42 8.11
C THR A 155 8.98 -3.55 7.86
N GLY A 156 10.23 -3.35 8.30
CA GLY A 156 11.36 -4.21 7.95
C GLY A 156 11.18 -5.66 8.42
N GLU A 157 10.58 -5.87 9.59
CA GLU A 157 10.37 -7.19 10.18
C GLU A 157 9.45 -8.08 9.35
N PHE A 158 8.41 -7.52 8.72
CA PHE A 158 7.50 -8.29 7.87
C PHE A 158 8.11 -8.57 6.51
N THR A 159 8.83 -7.60 5.96
CA THR A 159 9.55 -7.79 4.69
C THR A 159 10.64 -8.84 4.85
N ASP A 160 11.43 -8.77 5.92
CA ASP A 160 12.47 -9.75 6.22
C ASP A 160 11.91 -11.17 6.43
N ALA A 161 10.80 -11.30 7.17
CA ALA A 161 10.14 -12.58 7.39
C ALA A 161 9.61 -13.19 6.09
N ALA A 162 8.97 -12.39 5.23
CA ALA A 162 8.44 -12.84 3.95
C ALA A 162 9.58 -13.20 2.97
N HIS A 163 10.61 -12.35 2.87
CA HIS A 163 11.77 -12.54 2.00
C HIS A 163 12.59 -13.76 2.39
N THR A 164 12.79 -14.02 3.68
CA THR A 164 13.42 -15.25 4.17
C THR A 164 12.71 -16.50 3.62
N ASN A 165 11.40 -16.42 3.41
CA ASN A 165 10.58 -17.51 2.88
C ASN A 165 10.28 -17.38 1.38
N GLY A 166 10.90 -16.44 0.68
CA GLY A 166 10.76 -16.23 -0.76
C GLY A 166 9.39 -15.73 -1.20
N VAL A 167 8.70 -15.00 -0.31
CA VAL A 167 7.41 -14.36 -0.60
C VAL A 167 7.62 -12.85 -0.77
N PRO A 168 7.29 -12.28 -1.95
CA PRO A 168 7.38 -10.85 -2.17
C PRO A 168 6.29 -10.09 -1.40
N VAL A 169 6.60 -8.84 -1.03
CA VAL A 169 5.76 -7.96 -0.22
C VAL A 169 5.34 -6.72 -0.99
N MET A 170 4.05 -6.38 -0.90
CA MET A 170 3.51 -5.11 -1.39
C MET A 170 3.19 -4.17 -0.23
N GLY A 171 3.58 -2.90 -0.38
CA GLY A 171 2.97 -1.80 0.39
C GLY A 171 1.56 -1.50 -0.09
N THR A 172 0.80 -0.73 0.69
CA THR A 172 -0.59 -0.36 0.34
C THR A 172 -0.65 1.09 -0.09
N ILE A 173 -1.31 1.37 -1.21
CA ILE A 173 -1.76 2.72 -1.58
C ILE A 173 -3.27 2.74 -1.43
N PHE A 174 -3.76 3.49 -0.44
CA PHE A 174 -5.16 3.48 -0.05
C PHE A 174 -5.81 4.85 -0.18
N PHE A 175 -6.97 4.88 -0.84
CA PHE A 175 -7.85 6.04 -0.91
C PHE A 175 -9.24 5.63 -0.40
N ASP A 176 -9.80 6.42 0.51
CA ASP A 176 -10.97 6.04 1.31
C ASP A 176 -12.26 5.90 0.50
N TRP A 177 -13.17 5.04 0.98
CA TRP A 177 -14.55 5.02 0.52
C TRP A 177 -15.25 6.34 0.89
N GLY A 178 -15.84 7.00 -0.09
CA GLY A 178 -16.39 8.35 0.11
C GLY A 178 -15.31 9.41 0.38
N GLY A 179 -14.06 9.12 0.02
CA GLY A 179 -12.92 10.02 0.16
C GLY A 179 -13.02 11.26 -0.73
N ASN A 180 -12.09 12.19 -0.51
CA ASN A 180 -12.01 13.44 -1.26
C ASN A 180 -11.23 13.22 -2.57
N SER A 181 -11.92 13.28 -3.70
CA SER A 181 -11.32 13.08 -5.03
C SER A 181 -10.15 14.02 -5.37
N SER A 182 -10.08 15.20 -4.73
CA SER A 182 -8.93 16.10 -4.90
C SER A 182 -7.61 15.54 -4.34
N VAL A 183 -7.67 14.60 -3.38
CA VAL A 183 -6.50 13.88 -2.88
C VAL A 183 -5.93 12.98 -3.96
N VAL A 184 -6.80 12.19 -4.62
CA VAL A 184 -6.40 11.34 -5.76
C VAL A 184 -5.91 12.19 -6.92
N GLU A 185 -6.62 13.27 -7.24
CA GLU A 185 -6.22 14.20 -8.30
C GLU A 185 -4.82 14.76 -8.03
N ASN A 186 -4.53 15.19 -6.80
CA ASN A 186 -3.21 15.69 -6.44
C ASN A 186 -2.14 14.58 -6.55
N PHE A 187 -2.47 13.37 -6.12
CA PHE A 187 -1.59 12.20 -6.20
C PHE A 187 -1.17 11.89 -7.64
N VAL A 188 -2.08 12.01 -8.62
CA VAL A 188 -1.78 11.68 -10.03
C VAL A 188 -1.51 12.89 -10.92
N ARG A 189 -1.58 14.12 -10.41
CA ARG A 189 -1.34 15.35 -11.17
C ARG A 189 0.04 15.34 -11.84
N ASN A 190 1.05 14.87 -11.10
CA ASN A 190 2.43 14.68 -11.58
C ASN A 190 2.82 13.20 -11.48
N TYR A 191 1.99 12.31 -12.02
CA TYR A 191 2.10 10.87 -11.78
C TYR A 191 3.48 10.26 -12.05
N ARG A 192 4.28 10.83 -12.97
CA ARG A 192 5.64 10.33 -13.25
C ARG A 192 6.58 10.54 -12.06
N SER A 193 6.61 11.76 -11.51
CA SER A 193 7.43 12.07 -10.33
C SER A 193 6.99 11.28 -9.11
N VAL A 194 5.67 11.08 -8.94
CA VAL A 194 5.12 10.25 -7.87
C VAL A 194 5.52 8.79 -8.06
N ALA A 195 5.39 8.25 -9.27
CA ALA A 195 5.83 6.89 -9.60
C ALA A 195 7.34 6.68 -9.40
N ASP A 196 8.17 7.65 -9.80
CA ASP A 196 9.62 7.59 -9.60
C ASP A 196 9.95 7.53 -8.10
N LYS A 197 9.29 8.35 -7.27
CA LYS A 197 9.46 8.32 -5.81
C LYS A 197 8.90 7.05 -5.15
N LEU A 198 7.79 6.50 -5.64
CA LEU A 198 7.31 5.20 -5.19
C LEU A 198 8.35 4.10 -5.48
N ILE A 199 8.96 4.10 -6.67
CA ILE A 199 10.02 3.14 -7.02
C ILE A 199 11.25 3.35 -6.12
N GLU A 200 11.65 4.59 -5.87
CA GLU A 200 12.77 4.91 -4.98
C GLU A 200 12.54 4.42 -3.54
N VAL A 201 11.35 4.67 -2.98
CA VAL A 201 10.93 4.18 -1.66
C VAL A 201 10.95 2.66 -1.63
N MET A 202 10.38 2.00 -2.64
CA MET A 202 10.39 0.55 -2.78
C MET A 202 11.81 -0.02 -2.76
N GLU A 203 12.72 0.54 -3.55
CA GLU A 203 14.10 0.09 -3.63
C GLU A 203 14.89 0.36 -2.36
N TYR A 204 14.63 1.49 -1.69
CA TYR A 204 15.31 1.84 -0.46
C TYR A 204 14.92 0.93 0.70
N TYR A 205 13.62 0.77 0.97
CA TYR A 205 13.13 -0.07 2.05
C TYR A 205 13.17 -1.57 1.71
N GLY A 206 13.30 -1.91 0.43
CA GLY A 206 13.57 -3.27 -0.02
C GLY A 206 12.34 -4.18 -0.06
N PHE A 207 11.18 -3.66 -0.48
CA PHE A 207 9.98 -4.47 -0.77
C PHE A 207 9.72 -4.52 -2.29
N ASP A 208 8.67 -5.22 -2.74
CA ASP A 208 8.57 -5.67 -4.14
C ASP A 208 7.49 -4.97 -4.98
N GLY A 209 6.70 -4.09 -4.39
CA GLY A 209 5.69 -3.33 -5.14
C GLY A 209 4.56 -2.75 -4.31
N TYR A 210 3.47 -2.39 -4.98
CA TYR A 210 2.34 -1.68 -4.37
C TYR A 210 1.00 -2.31 -4.73
N PHE A 211 0.14 -2.41 -3.72
CA PHE A 211 -1.25 -2.78 -3.86
C PHE A 211 -2.12 -1.52 -3.81
N PHE A 212 -2.84 -1.24 -4.89
CA PHE A 212 -3.76 -0.11 -4.99
C PHE A 212 -5.15 -0.52 -4.52
N ASN A 213 -5.59 0.10 -3.43
CA ASN A 213 -6.98 0.08 -2.98
C ASN A 213 -7.60 1.48 -3.15
N GLU A 214 -8.10 1.75 -4.35
CA GLU A 214 -8.68 3.04 -4.73
C GLU A 214 -10.20 3.01 -4.58
N GLU A 215 -10.74 3.45 -3.44
CA GLU A 215 -12.18 3.44 -3.16
C GLU A 215 -12.85 4.82 -3.34
N THR A 216 -12.08 5.83 -3.76
CA THR A 216 -12.60 7.18 -3.98
C THR A 216 -13.12 7.31 -5.41
N VAL A 217 -14.37 7.76 -5.57
CA VAL A 217 -14.93 8.11 -6.89
C VAL A 217 -14.15 9.29 -7.48
N VAL A 218 -13.70 9.14 -8.73
CA VAL A 218 -12.91 10.16 -9.43
C VAL A 218 -13.44 10.44 -10.83
N SER A 219 -12.95 11.51 -11.45
CA SER A 219 -13.25 11.77 -12.86
C SER A 219 -12.53 10.77 -13.77
N SER A 220 -13.07 10.59 -14.98
CA SER A 220 -12.44 9.76 -16.01
C SER A 220 -11.02 10.22 -16.37
N THR A 221 -10.72 11.51 -16.27
CA THR A 221 -9.37 12.06 -16.43
C THR A 221 -8.42 11.55 -15.34
N VAL A 222 -8.87 11.59 -14.08
CA VAL A 222 -8.06 11.13 -12.94
C VAL A 222 -7.84 9.61 -13.02
N ALA A 223 -8.87 8.83 -13.36
CA ALA A 223 -8.74 7.40 -13.62
C ALA A 223 -7.79 7.09 -14.80
N GLY A 224 -7.81 7.92 -15.85
CA GLY A 224 -6.86 7.85 -16.97
C GLY A 224 -5.42 8.13 -16.54
N ASN A 225 -5.20 9.08 -15.63
CA ASN A 225 -3.90 9.38 -15.06
C ASN A 225 -3.39 8.25 -14.14
N LEU A 226 -4.26 7.62 -13.33
CA LEU A 226 -3.92 6.42 -12.56
C LEU A 226 -3.45 5.28 -13.48
N ARG A 227 -4.17 5.01 -14.58
CA ARG A 227 -3.73 4.00 -15.57
C ARG A 227 -2.39 4.37 -16.20
N SER A 228 -2.19 5.64 -16.52
CA SER A 228 -0.92 6.12 -17.08
C SER A 228 0.24 5.99 -16.09
N MET A 229 -0.03 6.21 -14.80
CA MET A 229 0.93 5.98 -13.71
C MET A 229 1.33 4.51 -13.63
N ILE A 230 0.37 3.59 -13.60
CA ILE A 230 0.62 2.14 -13.56
C ILE A 230 1.45 1.70 -14.77
N ALA A 231 1.09 2.17 -15.98
CA ALA A 231 1.84 1.86 -17.19
C ALA A 231 3.27 2.39 -17.14
N TYR A 232 3.46 3.60 -16.60
CA TYR A 232 4.79 4.18 -16.41
C TYR A 232 5.61 3.41 -15.36
N MET A 233 5.03 3.06 -14.21
CA MET A 233 5.69 2.25 -13.19
C MET A 233 6.16 0.90 -13.76
N ARG A 234 5.30 0.22 -14.54
CA ARG A 234 5.64 -1.03 -15.22
C ARG A 234 6.75 -0.85 -16.25
N GLN A 235 6.77 0.28 -16.96
CA GLN A 235 7.85 0.61 -17.90
C GLN A 235 9.20 0.79 -17.18
N GLN A 236 9.20 1.48 -16.04
CA GLN A 236 10.43 1.74 -15.27
C GLN A 236 10.92 0.50 -14.51
N ARG A 237 10.00 -0.33 -14.01
CA ARG A 237 10.30 -1.57 -13.27
C ARG A 237 9.40 -2.71 -13.76
N PRO A 238 9.81 -3.43 -14.83
CA PRO A 238 9.01 -4.50 -15.42
C PRO A 238 8.65 -5.64 -14.49
N ASN A 239 9.43 -5.89 -13.45
CA ASN A 239 9.26 -7.01 -12.52
C ASN A 239 8.55 -6.64 -11.20
N MET A 240 8.27 -5.35 -10.95
CA MET A 240 7.61 -4.91 -9.72
C MET A 240 6.18 -5.49 -9.61
N LEU A 241 5.73 -5.80 -8.40
CA LEU A 241 4.33 -6.14 -8.17
C LEU A 241 3.44 -4.90 -8.20
N ILE A 242 2.35 -4.99 -8.95
CA ILE A 242 1.29 -3.99 -8.98
C ILE A 242 -0.01 -4.75 -8.74
N GLY A 243 -0.45 -4.67 -7.48
CA GLY A 243 -1.74 -5.15 -7.02
C GLY A 243 -2.85 -4.13 -7.28
N TRP A 244 -4.06 -4.57 -7.60
CA TRP A 244 -5.21 -3.68 -7.76
C TRP A 244 -6.47 -4.33 -7.19
N TYR A 245 -7.20 -3.58 -6.35
CA TYR A 245 -8.49 -3.99 -5.83
C TYR A 245 -9.63 -3.65 -6.80
N ASP A 246 -10.59 -4.56 -6.97
CA ASP A 246 -11.77 -4.38 -7.80
C ASP A 246 -12.75 -3.34 -7.24
N SER A 247 -12.39 -2.06 -7.32
CA SER A 247 -13.14 -0.92 -6.78
C SER A 247 -13.65 0.02 -7.88
N ILE A 248 -12.88 1.05 -8.24
CA ILE A 248 -13.25 1.97 -9.32
C ILE A 248 -13.07 1.33 -10.69
N LEU A 249 -14.00 1.63 -11.57
CA LEU A 249 -13.93 1.27 -12.98
C LEU A 249 -12.93 2.16 -13.72
N THR A 250 -12.62 1.79 -14.95
CA THR A 250 -11.66 2.54 -15.79
C THR A 250 -12.12 3.96 -16.16
N ASP A 251 -13.38 4.30 -15.88
CA ASP A 251 -13.98 5.62 -16.03
C ASP A 251 -13.99 6.45 -14.72
N GLY A 252 -13.54 5.87 -13.60
CA GLY A 252 -13.46 6.52 -12.28
C GLY A 252 -14.68 6.33 -11.38
N SER A 253 -15.76 5.69 -11.86
CA SER A 253 -16.92 5.37 -11.03
C SER A 253 -16.64 4.19 -10.11
N LEU A 254 -17.14 4.23 -8.87
CA LEU A 254 -16.98 3.13 -7.91
C LEU A 254 -18.04 2.05 -8.17
N SER A 255 -17.61 0.87 -8.62
CA SER A 255 -18.51 -0.26 -8.86
C SER A 255 -17.74 -1.58 -8.88
N TYR A 256 -17.80 -2.30 -7.75
CA TYR A 256 -17.22 -3.63 -7.62
C TYR A 256 -17.87 -4.61 -8.61
N GLN A 257 -17.05 -5.24 -9.46
CA GLN A 257 -17.56 -6.17 -10.47
C GLN A 257 -17.62 -7.62 -9.97
N ASP A 258 -16.88 -7.91 -8.91
CA ASP A 258 -16.54 -9.23 -8.40
C ASP A 258 -16.03 -10.16 -9.52
N ALA A 259 -15.35 -9.57 -10.51
CA ALA A 259 -14.85 -10.19 -11.74
C ALA A 259 -13.85 -9.25 -12.45
N VAL A 260 -12.94 -9.81 -13.24
CA VAL A 260 -12.26 -9.03 -14.29
C VAL A 260 -13.10 -9.08 -15.56
N ASN A 261 -13.50 -7.91 -16.07
CA ASN A 261 -14.39 -7.78 -17.23
C ASN A 261 -14.11 -6.50 -18.05
N GLY A 262 -14.96 -6.18 -19.02
CA GLY A 262 -14.79 -5.00 -19.89
C GLY A 262 -14.78 -3.64 -19.17
N TYR A 263 -15.28 -3.55 -17.93
CA TYR A 263 -15.35 -2.29 -17.19
C TYR A 263 -14.06 -1.97 -16.41
N ASN A 264 -13.34 -2.99 -15.95
CA ASN A 264 -12.14 -2.86 -15.10
C ASN A 264 -10.85 -3.46 -15.71
N SER A 265 -10.94 -4.23 -16.80
CA SER A 265 -9.77 -4.83 -17.50
C SER A 265 -8.73 -3.83 -18.01
N GLY A 266 -9.07 -2.53 -18.08
CA GLY A 266 -8.11 -1.49 -18.39
C GLY A 266 -7.01 -1.32 -17.33
N TRP A 267 -7.23 -1.74 -16.08
CA TRP A 267 -6.19 -1.79 -15.04
C TRP A 267 -5.16 -2.88 -15.33
N VAL A 268 -5.61 -4.07 -15.71
CA VAL A 268 -4.75 -5.18 -16.17
C VAL A 268 -3.96 -4.78 -17.42
N SER A 269 -4.64 -4.16 -18.38
CA SER A 269 -4.01 -3.67 -19.62
C SER A 269 -2.96 -2.59 -19.36
N ALA A 270 -3.14 -1.78 -18.30
CA ALA A 270 -2.17 -0.76 -17.92
C ALA A 270 -0.89 -1.36 -17.31
N GLY A 271 -0.96 -2.54 -16.67
CA GLY A 271 0.22 -3.20 -16.12
C GLY A 271 0.04 -3.82 -14.74
N VAL A 272 -1.19 -3.89 -14.21
CA VAL A 272 -1.52 -4.70 -13.02
C VAL A 272 -1.23 -6.16 -13.32
N ASN A 273 -0.51 -6.83 -12.42
CA ASN A 273 -0.18 -8.26 -12.51
C ASN A 273 -0.72 -9.09 -11.34
N GLU A 274 -1.35 -8.46 -10.35
CA GLU A 274 -2.17 -9.15 -9.35
C GLU A 274 -3.49 -8.39 -9.12
N PHE A 275 -4.60 -8.92 -9.65
CA PHE A 275 -5.91 -8.28 -9.57
C PHE A 275 -6.77 -8.94 -8.50
N PHE A 276 -7.06 -8.23 -7.41
CA PHE A 276 -7.89 -8.73 -6.31
C PHE A 276 -9.36 -8.40 -6.57
N MET A 277 -10.16 -9.43 -6.81
CA MET A 277 -11.59 -9.33 -7.05
C MET A 277 -12.36 -9.08 -5.74
N ASN A 278 -13.42 -8.30 -5.81
CA ASN A 278 -14.34 -8.13 -4.68
C ASN A 278 -15.10 -9.44 -4.38
N TYR A 279 -15.72 -9.50 -3.20
CA TYR A 279 -16.08 -10.75 -2.53
C TYR A 279 -17.32 -11.48 -3.09
N ASN A 280 -18.16 -10.84 -3.91
CA ASN A 280 -19.47 -11.38 -4.31
C ASN A 280 -19.45 -12.09 -5.67
N TRP A 281 -18.43 -12.92 -5.88
CA TRP A 281 -18.25 -13.67 -7.12
C TRP A 281 -19.18 -14.89 -7.21
N THR A 282 -19.48 -15.29 -8.44
CA THR A 282 -20.31 -16.46 -8.80
C THR A 282 -19.63 -17.28 -9.89
N THR A 283 -20.12 -18.48 -10.20
CA THR A 283 -19.57 -19.29 -11.31
C THR A 283 -19.47 -18.50 -12.61
N GLN A 284 -20.49 -17.68 -12.92
CA GLN A 284 -20.50 -16.84 -14.12
C GLN A 284 -19.38 -15.79 -14.07
N LYS A 285 -19.23 -15.08 -12.95
CA LYS A 285 -18.21 -14.04 -12.77
C LYS A 285 -16.78 -14.60 -12.81
N ILE A 286 -16.56 -15.78 -12.21
CA ILE A 286 -15.27 -16.48 -12.32
C ILE A 286 -14.97 -16.86 -13.77
N ASN A 287 -15.95 -17.41 -14.50
CA ASN A 287 -15.75 -17.76 -15.91
C ASN A 287 -15.51 -16.51 -16.80
N THR A 288 -16.19 -15.40 -16.52
CA THR A 288 -15.93 -14.10 -17.16
C THR A 288 -14.50 -13.64 -16.90
N THR A 289 -14.02 -13.76 -15.66
CA THR A 289 -12.64 -13.42 -15.28
C THR A 289 -11.62 -14.25 -16.05
N VAL A 290 -11.76 -15.57 -16.03
CA VAL A 290 -10.88 -16.50 -16.77
C VAL A 290 -10.83 -16.11 -18.24
N SER A 291 -11.99 -15.93 -18.87
CA SER A 291 -12.08 -15.61 -20.30
C SER A 291 -11.46 -14.24 -20.62
N THR A 292 -11.70 -13.23 -19.77
CA THR A 292 -11.17 -11.88 -19.95
C THR A 292 -9.65 -11.86 -19.80
N MET A 293 -9.10 -12.51 -18.77
CA MET A 293 -7.65 -12.60 -18.56
C MET A 293 -6.96 -13.31 -19.73
N GLN A 294 -7.51 -14.44 -20.19
CA GLN A 294 -6.98 -15.17 -21.35
C GLN A 294 -7.03 -14.33 -22.64
N ASN A 295 -8.12 -13.60 -22.88
CA ASN A 295 -8.25 -12.70 -24.04
C ASN A 295 -7.24 -11.54 -24.02
N LEU A 296 -6.80 -11.11 -22.82
CA LEU A 296 -5.72 -10.13 -22.64
C LEU A 296 -4.32 -10.73 -22.78
N GLY A 297 -4.21 -12.05 -23.01
CA GLY A 297 -2.93 -12.76 -23.02
C GLY A 297 -2.29 -12.89 -21.63
N LYS A 298 -3.10 -12.82 -20.57
CA LYS A 298 -2.68 -12.95 -19.17
C LYS A 298 -3.08 -14.29 -18.59
N SER A 299 -2.33 -14.75 -17.59
CA SER A 299 -2.74 -15.93 -16.82
C SER A 299 -3.97 -15.59 -15.99
N GLN A 300 -4.99 -16.45 -16.02
CA GLN A 300 -6.15 -16.31 -15.13
C GLN A 300 -5.74 -16.34 -13.64
N TYR A 301 -4.59 -16.93 -13.31
CA TYR A 301 -4.07 -17.01 -11.95
C TYR A 301 -3.42 -15.70 -11.48
N GLU A 302 -3.38 -14.66 -12.32
CA GLU A 302 -3.07 -13.28 -11.91
C GLU A 302 -4.31 -12.53 -11.39
N ALA A 303 -5.49 -13.15 -11.43
CA ALA A 303 -6.69 -12.66 -10.74
C ALA A 303 -6.98 -13.52 -9.50
N PHE A 304 -7.34 -12.86 -8.40
CA PHE A 304 -7.49 -13.43 -7.07
C PHE A 304 -8.92 -13.23 -6.59
N ALA A 305 -9.66 -14.32 -6.36
CA ALA A 305 -11.05 -14.26 -5.91
C ALA A 305 -11.09 -13.97 -4.41
N GLY A 306 -11.39 -12.71 -4.05
CA GLY A 306 -11.33 -12.26 -2.67
C GLY A 306 -12.24 -13.05 -1.71
N LEU A 307 -11.71 -13.30 -0.52
CA LEU A 307 -12.43 -13.85 0.62
C LEU A 307 -12.28 -12.90 1.81
N ASP A 308 -13.38 -12.33 2.30
CA ASP A 308 -13.36 -11.54 3.54
C ASP A 308 -13.32 -12.48 4.75
N VAL A 309 -12.11 -12.71 5.23
CA VAL A 309 -11.83 -13.54 6.41
C VAL A 309 -11.73 -12.73 7.70
N GLN A 310 -11.93 -11.40 7.67
CA GLN A 310 -11.70 -10.54 8.82
C GLN A 310 -12.63 -10.89 9.98
N GLN A 311 -13.91 -11.13 9.69
CA GLN A 311 -14.92 -11.36 10.73
C GLN A 311 -14.91 -12.80 11.26
N ASN A 312 -14.69 -13.78 10.39
CA ASN A 312 -14.97 -15.19 10.70
C ASN A 312 -13.78 -16.12 10.48
N CYS A 313 -12.65 -15.65 9.95
CA CYS A 313 -11.44 -16.44 9.70
C CYS A 313 -11.79 -17.76 8.95
N MET A 314 -11.40 -18.91 9.51
CA MET A 314 -11.69 -20.24 8.96
C MET A 314 -13.18 -20.57 8.86
N ASN A 315 -14.05 -19.81 9.53
CA ASN A 315 -15.50 -19.96 9.48
C ASN A 315 -16.17 -19.06 8.43
N THR A 316 -15.39 -18.30 7.64
CA THR A 316 -15.94 -17.53 6.52
C THR A 316 -16.59 -18.47 5.51
N SER A 317 -17.89 -18.29 5.32
CA SER A 317 -18.69 -19.09 4.39
C SER A 317 -18.54 -18.55 2.97
N PHE A 318 -18.21 -19.43 2.04
CA PHE A 318 -18.24 -19.16 0.60
C PHE A 318 -18.55 -20.45 -0.15
N ASN A 319 -19.05 -20.34 -1.39
CA ASN A 319 -19.34 -21.51 -2.20
C ASN A 319 -18.13 -21.87 -3.06
N SER A 320 -17.32 -22.82 -2.58
CA SER A 320 -16.12 -23.28 -3.29
C SER A 320 -16.42 -23.82 -4.69
N SER A 321 -17.61 -24.36 -4.95
CA SER A 321 -17.96 -24.91 -6.27
C SER A 321 -17.90 -23.87 -7.40
N TYR A 322 -18.02 -22.57 -7.11
CA TYR A 322 -17.89 -21.52 -8.12
C TYR A 322 -16.46 -21.40 -8.66
N LEU A 323 -15.46 -21.77 -7.85
CA LEU A 323 -14.01 -21.65 -8.13
C LEU A 323 -13.38 -22.94 -8.64
N LEU A 324 -14.11 -24.06 -8.61
CA LEU A 324 -13.56 -25.37 -8.97
C LEU A 324 -13.85 -25.74 -10.42
N ASN A 325 -12.87 -26.35 -11.07
CA ASN A 325 -13.01 -27.13 -12.29
C ASN A 325 -12.32 -28.48 -12.06
N ASN A 326 -13.04 -29.59 -12.21
CA ASN A 326 -12.55 -30.94 -11.88
C ASN A 326 -11.90 -31.01 -10.47
N ASN A 327 -12.56 -30.41 -9.47
CA ASN A 327 -12.11 -30.31 -8.07
C ASN A 327 -10.76 -29.57 -7.86
N LYS A 328 -10.31 -28.78 -8.84
CA LYS A 328 -9.12 -27.92 -8.74
C LYS A 328 -9.49 -26.46 -8.94
N LEU A 329 -8.76 -25.55 -8.29
CA LEU A 329 -8.96 -24.11 -8.47
C LEU A 329 -8.72 -23.69 -9.92
N LYS A 330 -9.68 -22.99 -10.53
CA LYS A 330 -9.52 -22.39 -11.87
C LYS A 330 -9.09 -20.92 -11.84
N LEU A 331 -8.97 -20.35 -10.64
CA LEU A 331 -8.52 -18.98 -10.37
C LEU A 331 -7.73 -18.97 -9.05
N SER A 332 -6.97 -17.90 -8.78
CA SER A 332 -6.25 -17.73 -7.51
C SER A 332 -7.19 -17.20 -6.41
N LEU A 333 -6.71 -17.21 -5.16
CA LEU A 333 -7.41 -16.73 -3.98
C LEU A 333 -6.70 -15.53 -3.36
#